data_AF-A0A174DR38-F1
#
_entry.id   AF-A0A174DR38-F1
#
_cell.length_a   1.000
_cell.length_b   1.000
_cell.length_c   1.000
_cell.angle_alpha   90.00
_cell.angle_beta   90.00
_cell.angle_gamma   90.00
#
_symmetry.space_group_name_H-M   'P 1'
#
loop_
_entity.id
_entity.type
_entity.pdbx_description
1 polymer ?
#
loop_
_entity_poly.entity_id
_entity_poly.type
_entity_poly.pdbx_seq_one_letter_code
_entity_poly.pdbx_strand_id
1 'polypeptide(L)'
;MDIEIISVEIKKGIVMITGIDVSDENLRRMERMKDDGMQTEVIFCFDSHQSKDLQYLYNWLKRQKAAKGATTWGEALHKTIGTITVIAKKYRSWE
;
A
#
# COMPACT_ATOMS: atom_id res chain seq x y z
N MET A 1 -0.79 6.28 6.64
CA MET A 1 -1.58 6.77 5.51
C MET A 1 -2.53 5.66 5.17
N ASP A 2 -3.81 5.95 5.31
CA ASP A 2 -4.90 5.02 5.03
C ASP A 2 -5.08 4.92 3.52
N ILE A 3 -4.92 3.71 2.99
CA ILE A 3 -4.99 3.45 1.56
C ILE A 3 -5.86 2.22 1.29
N GLU A 4 -6.57 2.24 0.18
CA GLU A 4 -7.10 1.02 -0.44
C GLU A 4 -6.08 0.49 -1.44
N ILE A 5 -5.61 -0.74 -1.28
CA ILE A 5 -4.61 -1.33 -2.19
C ILE A 5 -5.29 -1.76 -3.49
N ILE A 6 -4.81 -1.26 -4.63
CA ILE A 6 -5.36 -1.60 -5.95
C ILE A 6 -4.43 -2.49 -6.76
N SER A 7 -3.12 -2.42 -6.55
CA SER A 7 -2.16 -3.29 -7.21
C SER A 7 -0.91 -3.53 -6.37
N VAL A 8 -0.25 -4.65 -6.64
CA VAL A 8 1.07 -4.97 -6.10
C VAL A 8 1.94 -5.53 -7.21
N GLU A 9 3.15 -5.00 -7.35
CA GLU A 9 4.16 -5.46 -8.29
C GLU A 9 5.46 -5.79 -7.57
N ILE A 10 6.14 -6.85 -8.03
CA ILE A 10 7.44 -7.26 -7.49
C ILE A 10 8.41 -7.34 -8.67
N LYS A 11 9.42 -6.46 -8.69
CA LYS A 11 10.39 -6.39 -9.78
C LYS A 11 11.80 -6.26 -9.23
N LYS A 12 12.65 -7.25 -9.51
CA LYS A 12 14.08 -7.26 -9.13
C LYS A 12 14.32 -6.93 -7.64
N GLY A 13 13.47 -7.47 -6.75
CA GLY A 13 13.56 -7.22 -5.31
C GLY A 13 12.94 -5.90 -4.83
N ILE A 14 12.34 -5.09 -5.72
CA ILE A 14 11.51 -3.95 -5.33
C ILE A 14 10.06 -4.39 -5.28
N VAL A 15 9.39 -4.12 -4.16
CA VAL A 15 7.94 -4.28 -3.99
C VAL A 15 7.29 -2.92 -4.13
N MET A 16 6.37 -2.80 -5.08
CA MET A 16 5.58 -1.60 -5.32
C MET A 16 4.13 -1.89 -4.95
N ILE A 17 3.57 -1.11 -4.04
CA ILE A 17 2.16 -1.20 -3.64
C ILE A 17 1.50 0.09 -4.10
N THR A 18 0.57 -0.02 -5.03
CA THR A 18 -0.25 1.12 -5.46
C THR A 18 -1.59 1.06 -4.75
N GLY A 19 -2.05 2.22 -4.29
CA GLY A 19 -3.34 2.36 -3.63
C GLY A 19 -3.97 3.71 -3.84
N ILE A 20 -5.22 3.81 -3.45
CA ILE A 20 -5.98 5.07 -3.41
C ILE A 20 -5.89 5.63 -2.00
N ASP A 21 -5.55 6.91 -1.87
CA ASP A 21 -5.59 7.63 -0.60
C ASP A 21 -7.05 7.78 -0.12
N VAL A 22 -7.40 7.01 0.90
CA VAL A 22 -8.72 7.03 1.55
C VAL A 22 -8.65 7.66 2.93
N SER A 23 -7.61 8.46 3.21
CA SER A 23 -7.51 9.19 4.48
C SER A 23 -8.63 10.22 4.62
N ASP A 24 -9.10 10.45 5.85
CA ASP A 24 -10.16 11.42 6.16
C ASP A 24 -9.85 12.83 5.61
N GLU A 25 -8.58 13.23 5.61
CA GLU A 25 -8.12 14.50 5.05
C GLU A 25 -8.41 14.58 3.55
N ASN A 26 -8.11 13.51 2.80
CA ASN A 26 -8.36 13.43 1.38
C ASN A 26 -9.86 13.34 1.05
N LEU A 27 -10.62 12.52 1.81
CA LEU A 27 -12.07 12.42 1.67
C LEU A 27 -12.75 13.79 1.83
N ARG A 28 -12.41 14.54 2.88
CA ARG A 28 -12.93 15.90 3.11
C ARG A 28 -12.50 16.89 2.03
N ARG A 29 -11.32 16.71 1.43
CA ARG A 29 -10.86 17.54 0.31
C ARG A 29 -11.71 17.28 -0.93
N MET A 30 -11.97 16.02 -1.27
CA MET A 30 -12.80 15.63 -2.42
C MET A 30 -14.23 16.16 -2.26
N GLU A 31 -14.83 16.02 -1.09
CA GLU A 31 -16.16 16.58 -0.77
C GLU A 31 -16.26 18.09 -1.04
N ARG A 32 -15.20 18.85 -0.70
CA ARG A 32 -15.16 20.30 -0.96
C ARG A 32 -15.01 20.65 -2.43
N MET A 33 -14.26 19.85 -3.18
CA MET A 33 -13.97 20.11 -4.58
C MET A 33 -15.14 19.73 -5.51
N LYS A 34 -16.16 19.00 -5.01
CA LYS A 34 -17.23 18.38 -5.83
C LYS A 34 -16.67 17.63 -7.04
N ASP A 35 -15.49 17.06 -6.84
CA ASP A 35 -14.73 16.40 -7.87
C ASP A 35 -15.03 14.91 -7.75
N ASP A 36 -15.91 14.42 -8.63
CA ASP A 36 -16.30 13.02 -8.71
C ASP A 36 -15.17 12.16 -9.36
N GLY A 37 -14.05 12.77 -9.79
CA GLY A 37 -13.21 12.21 -10.84
C GLY A 37 -11.77 11.82 -10.50
N MET A 38 -11.12 12.39 -9.49
CA MET A 38 -9.69 12.09 -9.21
C MET A 38 -9.48 11.45 -7.85
N GLN A 39 -9.60 10.13 -7.80
CA GLN A 39 -9.00 9.33 -6.75
C GLN A 39 -7.49 9.61 -6.70
N THR A 40 -6.98 9.98 -5.53
CA THR A 40 -5.55 10.28 -5.36
C THR A 40 -4.79 8.96 -5.26
N GLU A 41 -4.23 8.52 -6.39
CA GLU A 41 -3.34 7.36 -6.43
C GLU A 41 -2.02 7.66 -5.72
N VAL A 42 -1.54 6.69 -4.96
CA VAL A 42 -0.27 6.74 -4.24
C VAL A 42 0.48 5.43 -4.40
N ILE A 43 1.80 5.53 -4.59
CA ILE A 43 2.69 4.38 -4.77
C ILE A 43 3.62 4.31 -3.57
N PHE A 44 3.79 3.11 -3.01
CA PHE A 44 4.75 2.82 -1.96
C PHE A 44 5.79 1.82 -2.45
N CYS A 45 7.06 2.15 -2.26
CA CYS A 45 8.18 1.33 -2.73
C CYS A 45 8.99 0.79 -1.55
N PHE A 46 9.31 -0.50 -1.60
CA PHE A 46 10.13 -1.19 -0.61
C PHE A 46 11.24 -1.97 -1.31
N ASP A 47 12.50 -1.71 -0.95
CA ASP A 47 13.64 -2.50 -1.44
C ASP A 47 13.89 -3.69 -0.51
N SER A 48 13.66 -4.91 -1.00
CA SER A 48 13.89 -6.14 -0.23
C SER A 48 15.36 -6.37 0.13
N HIS A 49 16.31 -5.72 -0.56
CA HIS A 49 17.73 -5.77 -0.22
C HIS A 49 18.07 -4.83 0.95
N GLN A 50 17.20 -3.86 1.25
CA GLN A 50 17.36 -2.96 2.39
C GLN A 50 16.68 -3.58 3.62
N SER A 51 17.48 -3.96 4.62
CA SER A 51 17.01 -4.66 5.82
C SER A 51 15.89 -3.93 6.56
N LYS A 52 15.94 -2.60 6.63
CA LYS A 52 14.91 -1.77 7.27
C LYS A 52 13.57 -1.82 6.54
N ASP A 53 13.59 -1.87 5.22
CA ASP A 53 12.40 -1.86 4.38
C ASP A 53 11.77 -3.24 4.37
N LEU A 54 12.59 -4.28 4.23
CA LEU A 54 12.16 -5.66 4.37
C LEU A 54 11.53 -5.93 5.74
N GLN A 55 12.16 -5.46 6.82
CA GLN A 55 11.63 -5.63 8.18
C GLN A 55 10.30 -4.92 8.38
N TYR A 56 10.16 -3.70 7.82
CA TYR A 56 8.91 -2.98 7.85
C TYR A 56 7.81 -3.73 7.09
N LEU A 57 8.09 -4.13 5.85
CA LEU A 57 7.15 -4.84 4.98
C LEU A 57 6.70 -6.15 5.61
N TYR A 58 7.63 -6.91 6.21
CA TYR A 58 7.32 -8.14 6.95
C TYR A 58 6.33 -7.89 8.09
N ASN A 59 6.62 -6.89 8.93
CA ASN A 59 5.79 -6.57 10.09
C ASN A 59 4.42 -6.03 9.65
N TRP A 60 4.36 -5.27 8.55
CA TRP A 60 3.12 -4.81 7.96
C TRP A 60 2.28 -5.99 7.43
N LEU A 61 2.87 -6.91 6.66
CA LEU A 61 2.17 -8.10 6.13
C LEU A 61 1.60 -8.98 7.24
N LYS A 62 2.35 -9.19 8.33
CA LYS A 62 1.87 -9.97 9.48
C LYS A 62 0.59 -9.42 10.13
N ARG A 63 0.33 -8.12 9.98
CA ARG A 63 -0.88 -7.47 10.51
C ARG A 63 -2.07 -7.56 9.54
N GLN A 64 -1.85 -7.97 8.30
CA GLN A 64 -2.92 -8.07 7.31
C GLN A 64 -3.67 -9.38 7.49
N LYS A 65 -4.93 -9.31 7.93
CA LYS A 65 -5.80 -10.49 8.07
C LYS A 65 -5.96 -11.23 6.74
N ALA A 66 -6.01 -10.50 5.63
CA ALA A 66 -6.15 -11.07 4.29
C ALA A 66 -4.94 -11.94 3.87
N ALA A 67 -3.74 -11.64 4.38
CA ALA A 67 -2.53 -12.42 4.11
C ALA A 67 -2.45 -13.74 4.92
N LYS A 68 -3.42 -14.02 5.80
CA LYS A 68 -3.41 -15.24 6.63
C LYS A 68 -3.45 -16.49 5.77
N GLY A 69 -2.62 -17.47 6.13
CA GLY A 69 -2.52 -18.74 5.41
C GLY A 69 -1.77 -18.66 4.08
N ALA A 70 -1.20 -17.51 3.73
CA ALA A 70 -0.28 -17.43 2.59
C ALA A 70 1.02 -18.20 2.89
N THR A 71 1.51 -18.89 1.87
CA THR A 71 2.72 -19.73 1.95
C THR A 71 3.95 -19.06 1.35
N THR A 72 3.74 -18.05 0.49
CA THR A 72 4.81 -17.27 -0.12
C THR A 72 4.60 -15.77 0.10
N TRP A 73 5.67 -14.99 -0.02
CA TRP A 73 5.60 -13.53 0.02
C TRP A 73 4.73 -12.93 -1.07
N GLY A 74 4.86 -13.44 -2.30
CA GLY A 74 4.03 -12.99 -3.44
C GLY A 74 2.55 -13.24 -3.18
N GLU A 75 2.19 -14.43 -2.70
CA GLU A 75 0.80 -14.75 -2.34
C GLU A 75 0.28 -13.84 -1.22
N ALA A 76 1.09 -13.63 -0.16
CA ALA A 76 0.72 -12.79 0.97
C ALA A 76 0.45 -11.34 0.52
N LEU A 77 1.30 -10.80 -0.36
CA LEU A 77 1.18 -9.48 -0.94
C LEU A 77 -0.06 -9.35 -1.84
N HIS A 78 -0.26 -10.26 -2.79
CA HIS A 78 -1.42 -10.21 -3.69
C HIS A 78 -2.75 -10.33 -2.95
N LYS A 79 -2.81 -11.11 -1.86
CA LYS A 79 -4.01 -11.19 -1.00
C LYS A 79 -4.39 -9.87 -0.33
N THR A 80 -3.50 -8.87 -0.28
CA THR A 80 -3.83 -7.55 0.29
C THR A 80 -4.55 -6.61 -0.69
N ILE A 81 -4.62 -6.97 -1.98
CA ILE A 81 -5.36 -6.19 -2.98
C ILE A 81 -6.85 -6.14 -2.61
N GLY A 82 -7.46 -4.96 -2.70
CA GLY A 82 -8.84 -4.68 -2.30
C GLY A 82 -9.03 -4.46 -0.79
N THR A 83 -7.94 -4.41 -0.01
CA THR A 83 -8.02 -4.12 1.43
C THR A 83 -7.64 -2.69 1.74
N ILE A 84 -8.30 -2.11 2.76
CA ILE A 84 -7.91 -0.84 3.35
C ILE A 84 -6.89 -1.11 4.47
N THR A 85 -5.76 -0.41 4.42
CA THR A 85 -4.66 -0.58 5.38
C THR A 85 -3.93 0.73 5.65
N VAL A 86 -3.00 0.68 6.61
CA VAL A 86 -2.13 1.80 6.93
C VAL A 86 -0.68 1.50 6.52
N ILE A 87 -0.13 2.34 5.64
CA ILE A 87 1.30 2.35 5.30
C ILE A 87 1.95 3.66 5.77
N ALA A 88 3.21 3.59 6.21
CA ALA A 88 3.95 4.76 6.68
C ALA A 88 4.33 5.68 5.51
N LYS A 89 4.01 6.98 5.64
CA LYS A 89 4.20 7.99 4.59
C LYS A 89 5.65 8.07 4.07
N LYS A 90 6.66 7.72 4.87
CA LYS A 90 8.07 7.73 4.47
C LYS A 90 8.41 6.78 3.31
N TYR A 91 7.56 5.79 3.05
CA TYR A 91 7.71 4.84 1.94
C TYR A 91 6.95 5.27 0.68
N ARG A 92 6.18 6.36 0.76
CA ARG A 92 5.48 6.90 -0.39
C ARG A 92 6.51 7.41 -1.40
N SER A 93 6.44 6.91 -2.62
CA SER A 93 7.15 7.46 -3.75
C SER A 93 6.44 8.74 -4.20
N TRP A 94 7.22 9.80 -4.39
CA TRP A 94 6.79 11.04 -5.02
C TRP A 94 7.52 11.10 -6.35
N GLU A 95 7.09 10.28 -7.31
CA GLU A 95 7.46 10.54 -8.70
C GLU A 95 6.86 11.87 -9.16
#